data_AF-A0A5A7NIL5-F1
#
_entry.id   AF-A0A5A7NIL5-F1
#
_cell.length_a   1.000
_cell.length_b   1.000
_cell.length_c   1.000
_cell.angle_alpha   90.00
_cell.angle_beta   90.00
_cell.angle_gamma   90.00
#
_symmetry.space_group_name_H-M   'P 1'
#
loop_
_entity.id
_entity.type
_entity.pdbx_description
1 polymer ?
#
loop_
_entity_poly.entity_id
_entity_poly.type
_entity_poly.pdbx_seq_one_letter_code
_entity_poly.pdbx_strand_id
1 'polypeptide(L)'
;MKSALLLQIWCLRWMGKGLGPADVGSEVREILDFIARARDELSSMRPKTMTDKHIATARDELDAVVAHTEEAASRIMDAADSLGEIAGDVEGPNGEKLFTLSTEIFEASSFQDITGQRVSKVVSVLRHIEDRLSALALAIGDTVVHEDEDERIFDEGGEVVNEEALKHGPQLNGKGNSQDDIDALLASFD
;
A
#
# COMPACT_ATOMS: atom_id res chain seq x y z
N MET A 1 53.50 47.94 -29.93
CA MET A 1 52.33 47.85 -30.86
C MET A 1 51.66 46.48 -30.90
N LYS A 2 52.38 45.34 -30.87
CA LYS A 2 51.75 43.99 -30.94
C LYS A 2 50.85 43.61 -29.75
N SER A 3 51.17 44.05 -28.53
CA SER A 3 50.38 43.68 -27.33
C SER A 3 49.02 44.37 -27.23
N ALA A 4 48.87 45.59 -27.76
CA ALA A 4 47.59 46.30 -27.77
C ALA A 4 46.58 45.63 -28.72
N LEU A 5 47.05 45.15 -29.88
CA LEU A 5 46.23 44.44 -30.86
C LEU A 5 45.77 43.06 -30.31
N LEU A 6 46.63 42.36 -29.57
CA LEU A 6 46.28 41.08 -28.95
C LEU A 6 45.25 41.25 -27.82
N LEU A 7 45.35 42.31 -27.01
CA LEU A 7 44.32 42.66 -26.03
C LEU A 7 43.00 43.02 -26.70
N GLN A 8 43.03 43.77 -27.80
CA GLN A 8 41.81 44.14 -28.54
C GLN A 8 41.13 42.92 -29.17
N ILE A 9 41.90 41.98 -29.74
CA ILE A 9 41.40 40.71 -30.29
C ILE A 9 40.87 39.80 -29.17
N TRP A 10 41.54 39.74 -28.02
CA TRP A 10 41.09 38.97 -26.86
C TRP A 10 39.79 39.55 -26.28
N CYS A 11 39.66 40.88 -26.21
CA CYS A 11 38.45 41.57 -25.76
C CYS A 11 37.28 41.39 -26.75
N LEU A 12 37.52 41.49 -28.06
CA LEU A 12 36.51 41.19 -29.10
C LEU A 12 36.07 39.72 -29.09
N ARG A 13 36.99 38.79 -28.82
CA ARG A 13 36.68 37.36 -28.68
C ARG A 13 35.93 37.04 -27.39
N TRP A 14 36.21 37.75 -26.29
CA TRP A 14 35.52 37.57 -25.02
C TRP A 14 34.14 38.26 -25.01
N MET A 15 34.01 39.45 -25.59
CA MET A 15 32.71 40.09 -25.84
C MET A 15 31.84 39.31 -26.84
N GLY A 16 32.43 38.60 -27.80
CA GLY A 16 31.74 37.66 -28.69
C GLY A 16 31.38 36.31 -28.06
N LYS A 17 31.85 36.05 -26.83
CA LYS A 17 31.48 34.92 -25.97
C LYS A 17 30.78 35.38 -24.69
N GLY A 18 30.13 36.55 -24.71
CA GLY A 18 29.10 36.83 -23.72
C GLY A 18 27.96 35.84 -23.94
N LEU A 19 27.41 35.26 -22.87
CA LEU A 19 26.10 34.60 -22.93
C LEU A 19 25.13 35.63 -23.54
N GLY A 20 24.88 35.50 -24.84
CA GLY A 20 23.91 36.34 -25.51
C GLY A 20 22.51 35.96 -24.99
N PRO A 21 21.53 36.87 -25.01
CA PRO A 21 20.15 36.53 -24.65
C PRO A 21 19.57 35.33 -25.43
N ALA A 22 20.16 34.99 -26.59
CA ALA A 22 19.83 33.79 -27.36
C ALA A 22 20.31 32.47 -26.72
N ASP A 23 21.42 32.50 -25.97
CA ASP A 23 22.08 31.35 -25.32
C ASP A 23 21.34 30.96 -24.03
N VAL A 24 21.03 31.96 -23.20
CA VAL A 24 20.16 31.79 -22.01
C VAL A 24 18.76 31.33 -22.42
N GLY A 25 18.25 31.82 -23.56
CA GLY A 25 16.95 31.42 -24.09
C GLY A 25 16.91 29.95 -24.53
N SER A 26 18.00 29.39 -25.08
CA SER A 26 18.09 27.96 -25.38
C SER A 26 18.26 27.11 -24.13
N GLU A 27 19.11 27.50 -23.19
CA GLU A 27 19.30 26.76 -21.93
C GLU A 27 18.00 26.70 -21.11
N VAL A 28 17.26 27.81 -21.01
CA VAL A 28 15.96 27.83 -20.33
C VAL A 28 14.95 26.93 -21.04
N ARG A 29 14.93 26.87 -22.39
CA ARG A 29 14.05 25.95 -23.11
C ARG A 29 14.41 24.49 -22.87
N GLU A 30 15.70 24.14 -22.85
CA GLU A 30 16.13 22.78 -22.54
C GLU A 30 15.71 22.34 -21.13
N ILE A 31 15.83 23.24 -20.13
CA ILE A 31 15.34 22.99 -18.77
C ILE A 31 13.82 22.84 -18.74
N LEU A 32 13.08 23.69 -19.45
CA LEU A 32 11.62 23.59 -19.53
C LEU A 32 11.16 22.29 -20.18
N ASP A 33 11.81 21.86 -21.26
CA ASP A 33 11.55 20.59 -21.92
C ASP A 33 11.85 19.40 -20.98
N PHE A 34 12.93 19.48 -20.20
CA PHE A 34 13.25 18.49 -19.18
C PHE A 34 12.19 18.42 -18.08
N ILE A 35 11.74 19.56 -17.56
CA ILE A 35 10.67 19.64 -16.55
C ILE A 35 9.36 19.10 -17.10
N ALA A 36 9.02 19.40 -18.36
CA ALA A 36 7.81 18.91 -19.00
C ALA A 36 7.81 17.38 -19.12
N ARG A 37 8.93 16.78 -19.55
CA ARG A 37 9.08 15.32 -19.60
C ARG A 37 8.99 14.69 -18.21
N ALA A 38 9.67 15.27 -17.22
CA ALA A 38 9.61 14.79 -15.85
C ALA A 38 8.17 14.86 -15.29
N ARG A 39 7.42 15.92 -15.62
CA ARG A 39 6.00 16.05 -15.24
C ARG A 39 5.14 14.97 -15.90
N ASP A 40 5.34 14.70 -17.19
CA ASP A 40 4.60 13.66 -17.89
C ASP A 40 4.90 12.27 -17.32
N GLU A 41 6.17 11.98 -17.03
CA GLU A 41 6.59 10.73 -16.35
C GLU A 41 5.93 10.60 -14.97
N LEU A 42 5.96 11.65 -14.14
CA LEU A 42 5.32 11.63 -12.82
C LEU A 42 3.79 11.51 -12.91
N SER A 43 3.17 12.11 -13.92
CA SER A 43 1.72 11.99 -14.16
C SER A 43 1.34 10.57 -14.58
N SER A 44 2.22 9.87 -15.29
CA SER A 44 1.99 8.48 -15.70
C SER A 44 1.89 7.50 -14.53
N MET A 45 2.49 7.83 -13.37
CA MET A 45 2.36 7.06 -12.13
C MET A 45 0.97 7.18 -11.47
N ARG A 46 0.11 8.09 -11.97
CA ARG A 46 -1.22 8.40 -11.41
C ARG A 46 -1.23 8.55 -9.88
N PRO A 47 -0.44 9.48 -9.30
CA PRO A 47 -0.33 9.63 -7.85
C PRO A 47 -1.69 9.75 -7.12
N LYS A 48 -2.68 10.42 -7.71
CA LYS A 48 -4.02 10.55 -7.12
C LYS A 48 -4.75 9.20 -6.99
N THR A 49 -4.62 8.35 -8.01
CA THR A 49 -5.22 7.01 -8.02
C THR A 49 -4.51 6.09 -7.02
N MET A 50 -3.18 6.17 -6.95
CA MET A 50 -2.37 5.44 -5.97
C MET A 50 -2.77 5.76 -4.53
N THR A 51 -2.93 7.03 -4.19
CA THR A 51 -3.35 7.48 -2.86
C THR A 51 -4.79 7.04 -2.54
N ASP A 52 -5.76 7.44 -3.36
CA ASP A 52 -7.18 7.34 -3.02
C ASP A 52 -7.74 5.93 -3.13
N LYS A 53 -7.13 5.07 -3.95
CA LYS A 53 -7.62 3.71 -4.20
C LYS A 53 -6.67 2.67 -3.61
N HIS A 54 -5.47 2.52 -4.15
CA HIS A 54 -4.62 1.37 -3.81
C HIS A 54 -4.05 1.44 -2.39
N ILE A 55 -3.44 2.56 -2.00
CA ILE A 55 -2.85 2.70 -0.66
C ILE A 55 -3.94 2.73 0.40
N ALA A 56 -5.04 3.44 0.15
CA ALA A 56 -6.19 3.44 1.04
C ALA A 56 -6.75 2.02 1.25
N THR A 57 -6.96 1.26 0.17
CA THR A 57 -7.47 -0.12 0.25
C THR A 57 -6.48 -1.03 0.98
N ALA A 58 -5.19 -0.99 0.64
CA ALA A 58 -4.17 -1.82 1.29
C ALA A 58 -4.04 -1.50 2.79
N ARG A 59 -4.24 -0.23 3.18
CA ARG A 59 -4.28 0.17 4.58
C ARG A 59 -5.48 -0.45 5.29
N ASP A 60 -6.67 -0.33 4.71
CA ASP A 60 -7.90 -0.86 5.29
C ASP A 60 -7.85 -2.40 5.40
N GLU A 61 -7.27 -3.09 4.41
CA GLU A 61 -7.02 -4.54 4.45
C GLU A 61 -6.04 -4.93 5.55
N LEU A 62 -4.94 -4.20 5.73
CA LEU A 62 -3.98 -4.45 6.81
C LEU A 62 -4.59 -4.21 8.20
N ASP A 63 -5.42 -3.18 8.35
CA ASP A 63 -6.15 -2.92 9.59
C ASP A 63 -7.13 -4.07 9.90
N ALA A 64 -7.83 -4.59 8.88
CA ALA A 64 -8.70 -5.77 9.03
C ALA A 64 -7.93 -7.03 9.40
N VAL A 65 -6.74 -7.26 8.82
CA VAL A 65 -5.86 -8.38 9.19
C VAL A 65 -5.45 -8.27 10.66
N VAL A 66 -5.09 -7.08 11.15
CA VAL A 66 -4.76 -6.90 12.58
C VAL A 66 -5.97 -7.26 13.44
N ALA A 67 -7.15 -6.71 13.15
CA ALA A 67 -8.35 -6.96 13.93
C ALA A 67 -8.72 -8.46 13.98
N HIS A 68 -8.73 -9.14 12.82
CA HIS A 68 -9.05 -10.58 12.77
C HIS A 68 -8.00 -11.44 13.46
N THR A 69 -6.72 -11.06 13.40
CA THR A 69 -5.66 -11.81 14.09
C THR A 69 -5.71 -11.62 15.60
N GLU A 70 -6.08 -10.43 16.09
CA GLU A 70 -6.31 -10.17 17.52
C GLU A 70 -7.51 -10.98 18.04
N GLU A 71 -8.62 -11.00 17.29
CA GLU A 71 -9.79 -11.80 17.66
C GLU A 71 -9.48 -13.30 17.69
N ALA A 72 -8.76 -13.80 16.67
CA ALA A 72 -8.33 -15.19 16.64
C ALA A 72 -7.39 -15.54 17.81
N ALA A 73 -6.44 -14.66 18.13
CA ALA A 73 -5.53 -14.86 19.26
C ALA A 73 -6.28 -14.89 20.60
N SER A 74 -7.24 -13.97 20.82
CA SER A 74 -8.10 -13.97 22.01
C SER A 74 -8.84 -15.30 22.16
N ARG A 75 -9.46 -15.80 21.08
CA ARG A 75 -10.16 -17.10 21.11
C ARG A 75 -9.24 -18.28 21.42
N ILE A 76 -7.99 -18.25 20.95
CA ILE A 76 -7.01 -19.29 21.27
C ILE A 76 -6.64 -19.24 22.76
N MET A 77 -6.45 -18.04 23.33
CA MET A 77 -6.17 -17.87 24.75
C MET A 77 -7.34 -18.33 25.62
N ASP A 78 -8.58 -17.96 25.28
CA ASP A 78 -9.78 -18.40 26.00
C ASP A 78 -9.93 -19.94 25.97
N ALA A 79 -9.62 -20.56 24.83
CA ALA A 79 -9.63 -22.01 24.69
C ALA A 79 -8.51 -22.68 25.50
N ALA A 80 -7.33 -22.07 25.58
CA ALA A 80 -6.24 -22.53 26.44
C ALA A 80 -6.64 -22.45 27.91
N ASP A 81 -7.16 -21.32 28.38
CA ASP A 81 -7.63 -21.17 29.76
C ASP A 81 -8.69 -22.23 30.13
N SER A 82 -9.66 -22.45 29.24
CA SER A 82 -10.67 -23.51 29.41
C SER A 82 -10.04 -24.91 29.51
N LEU A 83 -8.97 -25.18 28.75
CA LEU A 83 -8.21 -26.44 28.84
C LEU A 83 -7.52 -26.58 30.19
N GLY A 84 -6.96 -25.48 30.71
CA GLY A 84 -6.32 -25.41 32.02
C GLY A 84 -7.30 -25.67 33.17
N GLU A 85 -8.52 -25.14 33.10
CA GLU A 85 -9.58 -25.43 34.07
C GLU A 85 -9.94 -26.92 34.07
N ILE A 86 -10.22 -27.50 32.90
CA ILE A 86 -10.54 -28.92 32.76
C ILE A 86 -9.37 -29.80 33.25
N ALA A 87 -8.13 -29.39 33.00
CA ALA A 87 -6.95 -30.10 33.47
C ALA A 87 -6.89 -30.19 35.01
N GLY A 88 -7.37 -29.16 35.71
CA GLY A 88 -7.46 -29.12 37.17
C GLY A 88 -8.45 -30.13 37.76
N ASP A 89 -9.49 -30.49 36.99
CA ASP A 89 -10.49 -31.48 37.36
C ASP A 89 -10.06 -32.93 37.06
N VAL A 90 -8.96 -33.13 36.32
CA VAL A 90 -8.44 -34.45 35.94
C VAL A 90 -7.31 -34.86 36.87
N GLU A 91 -7.52 -35.91 37.67
CA GLU A 91 -6.49 -36.44 38.56
C GLU A 91 -5.40 -37.23 37.81
N GLY A 92 -4.19 -37.20 38.36
CA GLY A 92 -3.05 -38.01 37.90
C GLY A 92 -2.27 -37.41 36.72
N PRO A 93 -1.38 -38.20 36.10
CA PRO A 93 -0.38 -37.69 35.14
C PRO A 93 -0.98 -37.14 33.83
N ASN A 94 -2.26 -37.35 33.57
CA ASN A 94 -2.93 -36.78 32.41
C ASN A 94 -3.38 -35.33 32.65
N GLY A 95 -3.83 -34.99 33.87
CA GLY A 95 -4.16 -33.61 34.24
C GLY A 95 -2.95 -32.70 34.19
N GLU A 96 -1.82 -33.15 34.78
CA GLU A 96 -0.55 -32.41 34.72
C GLU A 96 -0.08 -32.14 33.28
N LYS A 97 -0.23 -33.12 32.38
CA LYS A 97 0.10 -32.96 30.95
C LYS A 97 -0.81 -31.98 30.25
N LEU A 98 -2.12 -32.03 30.50
CA LEU A 98 -3.08 -31.08 29.91
C LEU A 98 -2.79 -29.66 30.38
N PHE A 99 -2.49 -29.47 31.67
CA PHE A 99 -2.14 -28.16 32.22
C PHE A 99 -0.84 -27.61 31.63
N THR A 100 0.16 -28.47 31.43
CA THR A 100 1.42 -28.08 30.75
C THR A 100 1.16 -27.63 29.32
N LEU A 101 0.39 -28.40 28.55
CA LEU A 101 0.04 -28.05 27.16
C LEU A 101 -0.78 -26.75 27.07
N SER A 102 -1.73 -26.55 28.00
CA SER A 102 -2.49 -25.30 28.14
C SER A 102 -1.56 -24.10 28.28
N THR A 103 -0.58 -24.21 29.19
CA THR A 103 0.40 -23.15 29.46
C THR A 103 1.26 -22.87 28.23
N GLU A 104 1.73 -23.91 27.54
CA GLU A 104 2.52 -23.76 26.30
C GLU A 104 1.73 -23.03 25.19
N ILE A 105 0.43 -23.33 25.03
CA ILE A 105 -0.42 -22.64 24.05
C ILE A 105 -0.57 -21.15 24.42
N PHE A 106 -0.79 -20.84 25.69
CA PHE A 106 -0.93 -19.48 26.17
C PHE A 106 0.35 -18.66 25.91
N GLU A 107 1.51 -19.20 26.26
CA GLU A 107 2.81 -18.56 26.04
C GLU A 107 3.10 -18.33 24.54
N ALA A 108 2.86 -19.35 23.71
CA ALA A 108 3.07 -19.29 22.27
C ALA A 108 2.17 -18.25 21.59
N SER A 109 0.93 -18.10 22.06
CA SER A 109 -0.05 -17.17 21.50
C SER A 109 0.19 -15.72 21.93
N SER A 110 0.89 -15.50 23.06
CA SER A 110 1.20 -14.14 23.54
C SER A 110 2.15 -13.34 22.64
N PHE A 111 2.85 -14.00 21.70
CA PHE A 111 3.78 -13.36 20.77
C PHE A 111 3.09 -12.48 19.69
N GLN A 112 1.76 -12.56 19.59
CA GLN A 112 0.99 -11.81 18.59
C GLN A 112 1.10 -10.28 18.77
N ASP A 113 1.35 -9.79 19.98
CA ASP A 113 1.55 -8.36 20.28
C ASP A 113 2.66 -7.72 19.42
N ILE A 114 3.78 -8.42 19.23
CA ILE A 114 4.89 -7.94 18.38
C ILE A 114 4.48 -7.89 16.90
N THR A 115 3.60 -8.80 16.47
CA THR A 115 3.09 -8.83 15.09
C THR A 115 2.12 -7.67 14.84
N GLY A 116 1.18 -7.43 15.77
CA GLY A 116 0.27 -6.28 15.71
C GLY A 116 1.02 -4.95 15.67
N GLN A 117 2.05 -4.77 16.52
CA GLN A 117 2.90 -3.59 16.50
C GLN A 117 3.68 -3.42 15.18
N ARG A 118 4.19 -4.51 14.60
CA ARG A 118 4.89 -4.47 13.31
C ARG A 118 3.97 -4.07 12.17
N VAL A 119 2.77 -4.64 12.09
CA VAL A 119 1.78 -4.28 11.06
C VAL A 119 1.33 -2.83 11.23
N SER A 120 1.07 -2.39 12.47
CA SER A 120 0.75 -0.98 12.77
C SER A 120 1.84 -0.02 12.28
N LYS A 121 3.12 -0.42 12.38
CA LYS A 121 4.23 0.36 11.83
C LYS A 121 4.21 0.42 10.30
N VAL A 122 3.87 -0.68 9.63
CA VAL A 122 3.70 -0.71 8.17
C VAL A 122 2.55 0.22 7.74
N VAL A 123 1.41 0.16 8.42
CA VAL A 123 0.26 1.06 8.20
C VAL A 123 0.66 2.53 8.35
N SER A 124 1.46 2.86 9.37
CA SER A 124 2.00 4.22 9.56
C SER A 124 2.90 4.67 8.40
N VAL A 125 3.75 3.78 7.89
CA VAL A 125 4.58 4.08 6.70
C VAL A 125 3.72 4.28 5.46
N LEU A 126 2.67 3.49 5.26
CA LEU A 126 1.73 3.68 4.15
C LEU A 126 1.05 5.04 4.20
N ARG A 127 0.63 5.51 5.39
CA ARG A 127 0.09 6.87 5.57
C ARG A 127 1.10 7.95 5.18
N HIS A 128 2.38 7.78 5.54
CA HIS A 128 3.42 8.73 5.10
C HIS A 128 3.65 8.73 3.59
N ILE A 129 3.46 7.59 2.92
CA ILE A 129 3.52 7.50 1.46
C ILE A 129 2.29 8.17 0.84
N GLU A 130 1.10 7.92 1.40
CA GLU A 130 -0.18 8.54 1.02
C GLU A 130 -0.09 10.08 1.05
N ASP A 131 0.45 10.66 2.12
CA ASP A 131 0.66 12.11 2.27
C ASP A 131 1.59 12.67 1.17
N ARG A 132 2.69 11.97 0.89
CA ARG A 132 3.67 12.39 -0.12
C ARG A 132 3.12 12.31 -1.53
N LEU A 133 2.39 11.24 -1.85
CA LEU A 133 1.75 11.08 -3.15
C LEU A 133 0.61 12.09 -3.34
N SER A 134 -0.13 12.42 -2.28
CA SER A 134 -1.13 13.50 -2.30
C SER A 134 -0.49 14.85 -2.62
N ALA A 135 0.64 15.17 -1.97
CA ALA A 135 1.39 16.40 -2.24
C ALA A 135 1.95 16.41 -3.67
N LEU A 136 2.44 15.27 -4.17
CA LEU A 136 2.91 15.12 -5.54
C LEU A 136 1.77 15.33 -6.55
N ALA A 137 0.62 14.71 -6.32
CA ALA A 137 -0.57 14.85 -7.17
C ALA A 137 -0.97 16.32 -7.32
N LEU A 138 -1.02 17.04 -6.19
CA LEU A 138 -1.31 18.48 -6.18
C LEU A 138 -0.25 19.28 -6.96
N ALA A 139 1.03 18.95 -6.80
CA ALA A 139 2.13 19.67 -7.45
C ALA A 139 2.14 19.52 -8.99
N ILE A 140 1.76 18.34 -9.51
CA ILE A 140 1.74 18.09 -10.96
C ILE A 140 0.37 18.39 -11.61
N GLY A 141 -0.65 18.63 -10.78
CA GLY A 141 -2.03 18.87 -11.21
C GLY A 141 -2.81 17.60 -11.53
N ASP A 142 -2.41 16.46 -10.95
CA ASP A 142 -3.15 15.21 -11.04
C ASP A 142 -4.32 15.24 -10.04
N THR A 143 -5.51 15.49 -10.55
CA THR A 143 -6.74 15.61 -9.76
C THR A 143 -7.73 14.48 -10.02
N VAL A 144 -7.41 13.58 -10.96
CA VAL A 144 -8.33 12.55 -11.44
C VAL A 144 -7.97 11.22 -10.79
N VAL A 145 -8.94 10.62 -10.10
CA VAL A 145 -8.86 9.21 -9.75
C VAL A 145 -9.28 8.43 -10.98
N HIS A 146 -8.36 7.62 -11.50
CA HIS A 146 -8.63 6.72 -12.60
C HIS A 146 -9.21 5.42 -12.05
N GLU A 147 -10.26 4.92 -12.68
CA GLU A 147 -10.69 3.56 -12.45
C GLU A 147 -9.69 2.63 -13.15
N ASP A 148 -8.98 1.81 -12.37
CA ASP A 148 -8.27 0.67 -12.96
C ASP A 148 -9.30 -0.31 -13.49
N GLU A 149 -9.06 -0.81 -14.70
CA GLU A 149 -9.79 -1.92 -15.33
C GLU A 149 -9.52 -3.25 -14.60
N ASP A 150 -9.57 -3.28 -13.26
CA ASP A 150 -9.70 -4.50 -12.45
C ASP A 150 -11.14 -5.05 -12.56
N GLU A 151 -11.74 -4.96 -13.75
CA GLU A 151 -12.97 -5.65 -14.04
C GLU A 151 -12.64 -7.14 -14.08
N ARG A 152 -13.40 -7.94 -13.34
CA ARG A 152 -13.37 -9.40 -13.49
C ARG A 152 -13.60 -9.70 -14.96
N ILE A 153 -12.57 -10.15 -15.65
CA ILE A 153 -12.70 -10.56 -17.04
C ILE A 153 -13.36 -11.92 -17.00
N PHE A 154 -14.60 -12.00 -17.47
CA PHE A 154 -15.33 -13.26 -17.59
C PHE A 154 -15.13 -13.84 -19.00
N ASP A 155 -14.92 -15.14 -19.10
CA ASP A 155 -15.01 -15.82 -20.40
C ASP A 155 -16.48 -15.99 -20.85
N GLU A 156 -16.68 -16.56 -22.05
CA GLU A 156 -18.02 -16.84 -22.58
C GLU A 156 -18.83 -17.83 -21.71
N GLY A 157 -18.17 -18.54 -20.78
CA GLY A 157 -18.78 -19.44 -19.80
C GLY A 157 -19.10 -18.78 -18.45
N GLY A 158 -18.71 -17.52 -18.24
CA GLY A 158 -18.90 -16.81 -16.98
C GLY A 158 -17.82 -17.07 -15.92
N GLU A 159 -16.69 -17.68 -16.29
CA GLU A 159 -15.56 -17.92 -15.39
C GLU A 159 -14.59 -16.74 -15.38
N VAL A 160 -14.09 -16.37 -14.19
CA VAL A 160 -13.13 -15.27 -14.03
C VAL A 160 -11.77 -15.71 -14.54
N VAL A 161 -11.29 -15.09 -15.61
CA VAL A 161 -10.07 -15.47 -16.33
C VAL A 161 -8.82 -14.88 -15.68
N ASN A 162 -8.94 -13.84 -14.85
CA ASN A 162 -7.80 -13.32 -14.07
C ASN A 162 -7.78 -13.89 -12.63
N GLU A 163 -6.91 -14.87 -12.40
CA GLU A 163 -6.77 -15.52 -11.09
C GLU A 163 -6.39 -14.56 -9.94
N GLU A 164 -5.81 -13.40 -10.25
CA GLU A 164 -5.53 -12.35 -9.25
C GLU A 164 -6.81 -11.73 -8.67
N ALA A 165 -7.91 -11.64 -9.44
CA ALA A 165 -9.20 -11.18 -8.90
C ALA A 165 -9.89 -12.21 -8.01
N LEU A 166 -9.43 -13.47 -8.00
CA LEU A 166 -9.97 -14.52 -7.11
C LEU A 166 -9.33 -14.49 -5.71
N LYS A 167 -8.23 -13.77 -5.52
CA LYS A 167 -7.49 -13.70 -4.24
C LYS A 167 -8.00 -12.56 -3.36
N HIS A 168 -9.24 -12.63 -2.90
CA HIS A 168 -9.70 -11.71 -1.86
C HIS A 168 -9.26 -12.22 -0.48
N GLY A 169 -8.71 -11.32 0.34
CA GLY A 169 -8.42 -11.56 1.76
C GLY A 169 -9.69 -11.59 2.61
N PRO A 170 -9.57 -11.59 3.96
CA PRO A 170 -10.72 -11.47 4.86
C PRO A 170 -11.62 -10.30 4.43
N GLN A 171 -12.93 -10.54 4.35
CA GLN A 171 -13.86 -9.51 3.89
C GLN A 171 -13.89 -8.35 4.87
N LEU A 172 -13.72 -7.13 4.35
CA LEU A 172 -13.89 -5.91 5.13
C LEU A 172 -15.33 -5.85 5.67
N ASN A 173 -15.50 -5.34 6.90
CA ASN A 173 -16.80 -5.21 7.53
C ASN A 173 -17.79 -4.46 6.63
N GLY A 174 -18.95 -5.08 6.38
CA GLY A 174 -20.01 -4.53 5.53
C GLY A 174 -19.79 -4.68 4.01
N LYS A 175 -18.69 -5.30 3.57
CA LYS A 175 -18.43 -5.62 2.16
C LYS A 175 -18.66 -7.09 1.80
N GLY A 176 -19.05 -7.90 2.78
CA GLY A 176 -19.51 -9.25 2.56
C GLY A 176 -20.96 -9.31 2.12
N ASN A 177 -21.32 -10.36 1.38
CA ASN A 177 -22.72 -10.69 1.15
C ASN A 177 -23.37 -10.93 2.50
N SER A 178 -24.49 -10.28 2.76
CA SER A 178 -25.27 -10.58 3.96
C SER A 178 -25.81 -12.01 3.87
N GLN A 179 -26.13 -12.62 5.01
CA GLN A 179 -26.77 -13.94 5.01
C GLN A 179 -28.07 -13.92 4.19
N ASP A 180 -28.81 -12.80 4.24
CA ASP A 180 -30.02 -12.58 3.44
C ASP A 180 -29.71 -12.56 1.93
N ASP A 181 -28.59 -11.98 1.50
CA ASP A 181 -28.16 -11.98 0.11
C ASP A 181 -27.74 -13.39 -0.36
N ILE A 182 -27.07 -14.15 0.50
CA ILE A 182 -26.67 -15.54 0.22
C ILE A 182 -27.90 -16.43 0.09
N ASP A 183 -28.86 -16.28 0.99
CA ASP A 183 -30.10 -17.06 0.99
C ASP A 183 -30.96 -16.74 -0.23
N ALA A 184 -31.01 -15.47 -0.66
CA ALA A 184 -31.69 -15.06 -1.89
C ALA A 184 -31.02 -15.63 -3.15
N LEU A 185 -29.68 -15.68 -3.16
CA LEU A 185 -28.90 -16.28 -4.25
C LEU A 185 -29.13 -17.79 -4.34
N LEU A 186 -29.10 -18.50 -3.20
CA LEU A 186 -29.32 -19.94 -3.16
C LEU A 186 -30.76 -20.34 -3.51
N ALA A 187 -31.74 -19.52 -3.13
CA ALA A 187 -33.14 -19.70 -3.54
C ALA A 187 -33.37 -19.53 -5.05
N SER A 188 -32.43 -18.91 -5.78
CA SER A 188 -32.54 -18.76 -7.24
C SER A 188 -32.03 -19.95 -8.05
N PHE A 189 -31.39 -20.94 -7.38
CA PHE A 189 -30.89 -22.18 -7.99
C PHE A 189 -31.83 -23.38 -7.82
N ASP A 190 -32.95 -23.20 -7.11
CA ASP A 190 -34.02 -24.18 -6.88
C ASP A 190 -35.23 -23.87 -7.79
#